data_AF-S9QGJ4-F1
#
_entry.id   AF-S9QGJ4-F1
#
_cell.length_a   1.000
_cell.length_b   1.000
_cell.length_c   1.000
_cell.angle_alpha   90.00
_cell.angle_beta   90.00
_cell.angle_gamma   90.00
#
_symmetry.space_group_name_H-M   'P 1'
#
loop_
_entity.id
_entity.type
_entity.pdbx_description
1 polymer ?
#
loop_
_entity_poly.entity_id
_entity_poly.type
_entity_poly.pdbx_seq_one_letter_code
_entity_poly.pdbx_strand_id
1 'polypeptide(L)'
;MLSLESPNLLQSLKAGTRPHHERAESVVRLMAPDLSVSGYRAHLEALHALHAFLEPAVAEHLEVSHPELRVNERRKLHLLREDLLALGHDELSLARLPPLAHPPAVPGVPEALGALYVLEGSTLGGQLILRHLVRHFEGTPVGRFAFFRAYGEDVGPMWKSFGDALLRACPEPALAPRVIRGAQATFDAFEARFREVARS
;
A
#
# COMPACT_ATOMS: atom_id res chain seq x y z
N MET A 1 -2.74 -5.61 -40.58
CA MET A 1 -3.70 -6.16 -39.58
C MET A 1 -2.96 -6.18 -38.25
N LEU A 2 -3.07 -5.11 -37.46
CA LEU A 2 -2.43 -5.04 -36.14
C LEU A 2 -3.23 -5.94 -35.20
N SER A 3 -2.64 -7.07 -34.80
CA SER A 3 -3.18 -7.90 -33.73
C SER A 3 -3.07 -7.09 -32.44
N LEU A 4 -4.18 -6.52 -31.98
CA LEU A 4 -4.26 -5.94 -30.64
C LEU A 4 -4.20 -7.12 -29.67
N GLU A 5 -3.01 -7.44 -29.18
CA GLU A 5 -2.87 -8.35 -28.04
C GLU A 5 -3.72 -7.81 -26.90
N SER A 6 -4.63 -8.66 -26.39
CA SER A 6 -5.43 -8.32 -25.21
C SER A 6 -4.50 -7.90 -24.07
N PRO A 7 -4.79 -6.80 -23.36
CA PRO A 7 -3.93 -6.34 -22.30
C PRO A 7 -3.77 -7.41 -21.23
N ASN A 8 -2.54 -7.64 -20.77
CA ASN A 8 -2.30 -8.56 -19.66
C ASN A 8 -2.93 -8.01 -18.36
N LEU A 9 -3.06 -8.85 -17.33
CA LEU A 9 -3.73 -8.47 -16.08
C LEU A 9 -3.14 -7.21 -15.43
N LEU A 10 -1.82 -7.03 -15.47
CA LEU A 10 -1.15 -5.83 -14.93
C LEU A 10 -1.56 -4.56 -15.68
N GLN A 11 -1.65 -4.60 -17.01
CA GLN A 11 -2.13 -3.48 -17.80
C GLN A 11 -3.60 -3.17 -17.50
N SER A 12 -4.42 -4.21 -17.35
CA SER A 12 -5.83 -4.07 -16.99
C SER A 12 -6.02 -3.49 -15.59
N LEU A 13 -5.19 -3.89 -14.61
CA LEU A 13 -5.15 -3.32 -13.26
C LEU A 13 -4.78 -1.84 -13.29
N LYS A 14 -3.70 -1.49 -13.98
CA LYS A 14 -3.27 -0.10 -14.11
C LYS A 14 -4.35 0.78 -14.72
N ALA A 15 -4.99 0.32 -15.81
CA ALA A 15 -6.07 1.06 -16.45
C ALA A 15 -7.32 1.16 -15.57
N GLY A 16 -7.75 0.05 -14.97
CA GLY A 16 -8.96 -0.05 -14.15
C GLY A 16 -8.87 0.66 -12.80
N THR A 17 -7.66 0.87 -12.27
CA THR A 17 -7.45 1.54 -10.98
C THR A 17 -7.01 2.99 -11.09
N ARG A 18 -6.63 3.48 -12.27
CA ARG A 18 -6.15 4.87 -12.47
C ARG A 18 -6.99 5.94 -11.78
N PRO A 19 -8.32 6.03 -11.97
CA PRO A 19 -9.10 7.09 -11.32
C PRO A 19 -9.16 6.94 -9.79
N HIS A 20 -9.02 5.72 -9.25
CA HIS A 20 -8.99 5.49 -7.80
C HIS A 20 -7.62 5.87 -7.22
N HIS A 21 -6.54 5.52 -7.92
CA HIS A 21 -5.18 5.94 -7.59
C HIS A 21 -5.06 7.47 -7.56
N GLU A 22 -5.53 8.16 -8.60
CA GLU A 22 -5.48 9.63 -8.69
C GLU A 22 -6.24 10.31 -7.55
N ARG A 23 -7.42 9.80 -7.18
CA ARG A 23 -8.15 10.32 -6.02
C ARG A 23 -7.42 10.07 -4.70
N ALA A 24 -6.89 8.87 -4.48
CA ALA A 24 -6.12 8.54 -3.29
C ALA A 24 -4.86 9.42 -3.18
N GLU A 25 -4.13 9.62 -4.28
CA GLU A 25 -2.95 10.48 -4.32
C GLU A 25 -3.29 11.95 -4.05
N SER A 26 -4.43 12.45 -4.57
CA SER A 26 -4.85 13.85 -4.39
C SER A 26 -5.05 14.27 -2.93
N VAL A 27 -5.26 13.32 -2.02
CA VAL A 27 -5.48 13.58 -0.59
C VAL A 27 -4.24 13.29 0.26
N VAL A 28 -3.16 12.79 -0.34
CA VAL A 28 -1.87 12.57 0.36
C VAL A 28 -1.14 13.90 0.50
N ARG A 29 -0.93 14.33 1.75
CA ARG A 29 -0.29 15.60 2.11
C ARG A 29 1.23 15.49 2.34
N LEU A 30 1.84 14.32 2.12
CA LEU A 30 3.27 14.09 2.44
C LEU A 30 4.25 14.92 1.59
N MET A 31 3.78 15.54 0.51
CA MET A 31 4.55 16.46 -0.35
C MET A 31 4.34 17.93 0.00
N ALA A 32 3.49 18.22 0.98
CA ALA A 32 3.12 19.59 1.29
C ALA A 32 4.31 20.32 1.95
N PRO A 33 4.63 21.57 1.52
CA PRO A 33 5.78 22.31 2.04
C PRO A 33 5.60 22.71 3.52
N ASP A 34 4.38 22.65 4.04
CA ASP A 34 4.02 22.94 5.44
C ASP A 34 3.83 21.67 6.28
N LEU A 35 4.25 20.49 5.78
CA LEU A 35 4.10 19.23 6.51
C LEU A 35 4.78 19.28 7.88
N SER A 36 3.98 19.21 8.95
CA SER A 36 4.50 19.15 10.32
C SER A 36 4.86 17.73 10.74
N VAL A 37 5.63 17.59 11.83
CA VAL A 37 5.91 16.28 12.45
C VAL A 37 4.62 15.58 12.92
N SER A 38 3.64 16.34 13.44
CA SER A 38 2.34 15.78 13.82
C SER A 38 1.54 15.30 12.61
N GLY A 39 1.56 16.05 11.50
CA GLY A 39 0.92 15.64 10.24
C GLY A 39 1.57 14.40 9.64
N TYR A 40 2.90 14.30 9.70
CA TYR A 40 3.64 13.11 9.28
C TYR A 40 3.27 11.89 10.15
N ARG A 41 3.26 12.03 11.47
CA ARG A 41 2.81 10.97 12.39
C ARG A 41 1.39 10.51 12.07
N ALA A 42 0.43 11.43 11.97
CA ALA A 42 -0.96 11.09 11.68
C ALA A 42 -1.11 10.34 10.35
N HIS A 43 -0.27 10.67 9.36
CA HIS A 43 -0.21 9.92 8.10
C HIS A 43 0.33 8.50 8.29
N LEU A 44 1.39 8.31 9.08
CA LEU A 44 1.90 6.97 9.40
C LEU A 44 0.90 6.14 10.21
N GLU A 45 0.14 6.76 11.13
CA GLU A 45 -0.94 6.08 11.85
C GLU A 45 -2.05 5.61 10.89
N ALA A 46 -2.38 6.42 9.88
CA ALA A 46 -3.31 6.00 8.82
C ALA A 46 -2.79 4.83 8.00
N LEU A 47 -1.52 4.88 7.57
CA LEU A 47 -0.88 3.76 6.89
C LEU A 47 -0.84 2.51 7.77
N HIS A 48 -0.55 2.67 9.07
CA HIS A 48 -0.55 1.58 10.04
C HIS A 48 -1.91 0.90 10.11
N ALA A 49 -3.00 1.66 10.23
CA ALA A 49 -4.35 1.10 10.24
C ALA A 49 -4.69 0.33 8.94
N LEU A 50 -4.29 0.86 7.79
CA LEU A 50 -4.47 0.20 6.49
C LEU A 50 -3.71 -1.13 6.42
N HIS A 51 -2.42 -1.13 6.78
CA HIS A 51 -1.57 -2.33 6.75
C HIS A 51 -1.96 -3.36 7.82
N ALA A 52 -2.35 -2.91 9.02
CA ALA A 52 -2.80 -3.79 10.09
C ALA A 52 -4.06 -4.58 9.73
N PHE A 53 -4.91 -4.02 8.87
CA PHE A 53 -6.07 -4.71 8.31
C PHE A 53 -5.70 -5.55 7.08
N LEU A 54 -5.04 -4.95 6.10
CA LEU A 54 -4.84 -5.56 4.78
C LEU A 54 -3.83 -6.70 4.78
N GLU A 55 -2.71 -6.59 5.51
CA GLU A 55 -1.68 -7.64 5.51
C GLU A 55 -2.21 -9.00 5.98
N PRO A 56 -2.90 -9.13 7.13
CA PRO A 56 -3.49 -10.41 7.53
C PRO A 56 -4.60 -10.87 6.59
N ALA A 57 -5.48 -9.98 6.11
CA ALA A 57 -6.55 -10.35 5.18
C ALA A 57 -6.02 -10.88 3.84
N VAL A 58 -4.93 -10.29 3.34
CA VAL A 58 -4.22 -10.77 2.14
C VAL A 58 -3.53 -12.11 2.43
N ALA A 59 -2.86 -12.25 3.57
CA ALA A 59 -2.17 -13.47 3.95
C ALA A 59 -3.13 -14.66 4.09
N GLU A 60 -4.31 -14.45 4.69
CA GLU A 60 -5.35 -15.47 4.85
C GLU A 60 -5.70 -16.17 3.53
N HIS A 61 -5.75 -15.42 2.44
CA HIS A 61 -6.12 -15.96 1.14
C HIS A 61 -4.95 -16.45 0.29
N LEU A 62 -3.74 -15.91 0.49
CA LEU A 62 -2.64 -16.06 -0.47
C LEU A 62 -1.38 -16.72 0.08
N GLU A 63 -1.09 -16.63 1.38
CA GLU A 63 0.23 -17.01 1.90
C GLU A 63 0.53 -18.51 1.73
N VAL A 64 -0.48 -19.36 1.94
CA VAL A 64 -0.36 -20.82 1.82
C VAL A 64 -0.65 -21.30 0.40
N SER A 65 -1.68 -20.73 -0.25
CA SER A 65 -2.18 -21.16 -1.56
C SER A 65 -1.32 -20.66 -2.73
N HIS A 66 -0.62 -19.54 -2.56
CA HIS A 66 0.18 -18.87 -3.58
C HIS A 66 1.58 -18.50 -3.05
N PRO A 67 2.42 -19.50 -2.69
CA PRO A 67 3.75 -19.26 -2.13
C PRO A 67 4.66 -18.46 -3.07
N GLU A 68 4.43 -18.52 -4.39
CA GLU A 68 5.15 -17.75 -5.40
C GLU A 68 5.02 -16.23 -5.23
N LEU A 69 3.95 -15.76 -4.56
CA LEU A 69 3.76 -14.34 -4.26
C LEU A 69 4.65 -13.86 -3.12
N ARG A 70 5.22 -14.76 -2.31
CA ARG A 70 6.11 -14.44 -1.18
C ARG A 70 5.50 -13.40 -0.22
N VAL A 71 4.22 -13.57 0.13
CA VAL A 71 3.44 -12.60 0.92
C VAL A 71 4.13 -12.19 2.22
N ASN A 72 4.75 -13.14 2.92
CA ASN A 72 5.46 -12.86 4.18
C ASN A 72 6.59 -11.83 4.01
N GLU A 73 7.36 -11.92 2.93
CA GLU A 73 8.44 -10.98 2.62
C GLU A 73 7.93 -9.60 2.19
N ARG A 74 6.64 -9.50 1.88
CA ARG A 74 5.99 -8.26 1.45
C ARG A 74 5.31 -7.50 2.60
N ARG A 75 5.37 -8.01 3.83
CA ARG A 75 4.81 -7.33 5.00
C ARG A 75 5.62 -6.09 5.36
N LYS A 76 4.94 -4.98 5.62
CA LYS A 76 5.51 -3.66 5.90
C LYS A 76 4.98 -3.04 7.19
N LEU A 77 3.98 -3.66 7.84
CA LEU A 77 3.42 -3.19 9.11
C LEU A 77 4.47 -3.01 10.21
N HIS A 78 5.45 -3.93 10.29
CA HIS A 78 6.54 -3.82 11.26
C HIS A 78 7.42 -2.58 11.05
N LEU A 79 7.57 -2.12 9.81
CA LEU A 79 8.33 -0.89 9.48
C LEU A 79 7.56 0.36 9.90
N LEU A 80 6.22 0.36 9.74
CA LEU A 80 5.36 1.44 10.23
C LEU A 80 5.42 1.53 11.76
N ARG A 81 5.43 0.39 12.44
CA ARG A 81 5.62 0.33 13.89
C ARG A 81 6.97 0.93 14.30
N GLU A 82 8.06 0.59 13.62
CA GLU A 82 9.38 1.19 13.88
C GLU A 82 9.35 2.72 13.77
N ASP A 83 8.82 3.25 12.66
CA ASP A 83 8.75 4.71 12.45
C ASP A 83 7.84 5.40 13.47
N LEU A 84 6.71 4.79 13.85
CA LEU A 84 5.80 5.34 14.87
C LEU A 84 6.41 5.33 16.28
N LEU A 85 7.17 4.28 16.63
CA LEU A 85 7.93 4.24 17.90
C LEU A 85 9.00 5.34 17.92
N ALA A 86 9.69 5.58 16.81
CA ALA A 86 10.67 6.67 16.70
C ALA A 86 10.02 8.05 16.85
N LEU A 87 8.74 8.18 16.50
CA LEU A 87 7.95 9.38 16.74
C LEU A 87 7.42 9.44 18.18
N GLY A 88 7.61 8.44 19.03
CA GLY A 88 7.19 8.49 20.44
C GLY A 88 5.84 7.85 20.72
N HIS A 89 5.34 6.99 19.83
CA HIS A 89 4.40 5.97 20.26
C HIS A 89 5.12 4.94 21.14
N ASP A 90 4.34 4.31 22.02
CA ASP A 90 4.67 3.04 22.65
C ASP A 90 3.69 1.95 22.22
N GLU A 91 3.94 0.72 22.65
CA GLU A 91 3.10 -0.45 22.34
C GLU A 91 1.63 -0.29 22.76
N LEU A 92 1.38 0.37 23.89
CA LEU A 92 0.02 0.58 24.40
C LEU A 92 -0.72 1.61 23.54
N SER A 93 -0.04 2.67 23.12
CA SER A 93 -0.60 3.70 22.24
C SER A 93 -0.87 3.15 20.83
N LEU A 94 -0.01 2.30 20.29
CA LEU A 94 -0.21 1.64 19.00
C LEU A 94 -1.41 0.70 19.03
N ALA A 95 -1.55 -0.09 20.10
CA ALA A 95 -2.70 -0.97 20.30
C ALA A 95 -4.04 -0.21 20.46
N ARG A 96 -3.99 1.10 20.77
CA ARG A 96 -5.16 1.97 20.92
C ARG A 96 -5.45 2.80 19.67
N LEU A 97 -4.64 2.73 18.62
CA LEU A 97 -4.93 3.42 17.37
C LEU A 97 -6.28 2.95 16.83
N PRO A 98 -7.14 3.87 16.36
CA PRO A 98 -8.45 3.50 15.87
C PRO A 98 -8.32 2.58 14.64
N PRO A 99 -9.16 1.54 14.54
CA PRO A 99 -9.21 0.72 13.33
C PRO A 99 -9.77 1.53 12.16
N LEU A 100 -9.72 0.95 10.95
CA LEU A 100 -10.38 1.53 9.78
C LEU A 100 -11.90 1.64 10.02
N ALA A 101 -12.47 2.82 9.83
CA ALA A 101 -13.93 3.01 9.88
C ALA A 101 -14.63 2.28 8.73
N HIS A 102 -13.96 2.20 7.57
CA HIS A 102 -14.48 1.57 6.35
C HIS A 102 -13.44 0.61 5.77
N PRO A 103 -13.29 -0.60 6.35
CA PRO A 103 -12.35 -1.59 5.83
C PRO A 103 -12.80 -2.09 4.45
N PRO A 104 -11.89 -2.27 3.48
CA PRO A 104 -12.24 -2.84 2.19
C PRO A 104 -12.57 -4.33 2.33
N ALA A 105 -13.53 -4.83 1.54
CA ALA A 105 -13.85 -6.24 1.51
C ALA A 105 -12.76 -7.04 0.77
N VAL A 106 -12.27 -8.11 1.39
CA VAL A 106 -11.33 -9.07 0.78
C VAL A 106 -11.94 -10.48 0.91
N PRO A 107 -12.96 -10.83 0.11
CA PRO A 107 -13.72 -12.08 0.27
C PRO A 107 -13.05 -13.32 -0.32
N GLY A 108 -11.90 -13.18 -0.99
CA GLY A 108 -11.23 -14.29 -1.63
C GLY A 108 -9.96 -13.91 -2.38
N VAL A 109 -9.36 -14.92 -3.00
CA VAL A 109 -8.08 -14.84 -3.72
C VAL A 109 -8.03 -13.68 -4.73
N PRO A 110 -9.00 -13.50 -5.65
CA PRO A 110 -8.88 -12.43 -6.65
C PRO A 110 -8.82 -11.04 -6.01
N GLU A 111 -9.67 -10.77 -5.04
CA GLU A 111 -9.69 -9.48 -4.34
C GLU A 111 -8.41 -9.26 -3.52
N ALA A 112 -7.89 -10.31 -2.88
CA ALA A 112 -6.61 -10.26 -2.16
C ALA A 112 -5.42 -9.97 -3.09
N LEU A 113 -5.40 -10.55 -4.30
CA LEU A 113 -4.39 -10.23 -5.32
C LEU A 113 -4.44 -8.75 -5.72
N GLY A 114 -5.66 -8.20 -5.85
CA GLY A 114 -5.88 -6.78 -6.11
C GLY A 114 -5.37 -5.89 -4.98
N ALA A 115 -5.65 -6.25 -3.72
CA ALA A 115 -5.13 -5.54 -2.56
C ALA A 115 -3.60 -5.57 -2.50
N LEU A 116 -2.99 -6.74 -2.71
CA LEU A 116 -1.53 -6.89 -2.74
C LEU A 116 -0.90 -6.05 -3.87
N TYR A 117 -1.55 -5.96 -5.03
CA TYR A 117 -1.10 -5.07 -6.11
C TYR A 117 -1.01 -3.61 -5.66
N VAL A 118 -1.97 -3.12 -4.88
CA VAL A 118 -1.94 -1.75 -4.36
C VAL A 118 -0.84 -1.56 -3.31
N LEU A 119 -0.67 -2.52 -2.39
CA LEU A 119 0.37 -2.46 -1.36
C LEU A 119 1.80 -2.50 -1.93
N GLU A 120 2.01 -3.27 -2.99
CA GLU A 120 3.31 -3.31 -3.68
C GLU A 120 3.51 -2.08 -4.56
N GLY A 121 2.47 -1.63 -5.27
CA GLY A 121 2.51 -0.43 -6.09
C GLY A 121 2.79 0.85 -5.29
N SER A 122 2.23 0.96 -4.08
CA SER A 122 2.47 2.10 -3.18
C SER A 122 3.93 2.20 -2.73
N THR A 123 4.65 1.08 -2.64
CA THR A 123 6.08 1.05 -2.29
C THR A 123 6.93 1.69 -3.40
N LEU A 124 6.56 1.48 -4.66
CA LEU A 124 7.22 2.09 -5.82
C LEU A 124 6.99 3.61 -5.85
N GLY A 125 5.73 4.05 -5.68
CA GLY A 125 5.37 5.47 -5.61
C GLY A 125 6.00 6.19 -4.40
N GLY A 126 6.13 5.46 -3.27
CA GLY A 126 6.74 5.93 -2.04
C GLY A 126 8.20 6.37 -2.17
N GLN A 127 8.92 5.97 -3.22
CA GLN A 127 10.31 6.39 -3.43
C GLN A 127 10.45 7.89 -3.75
N LEU A 128 9.46 8.48 -4.42
CA LEU A 128 9.39 9.94 -4.59
C LEU A 128 9.15 10.63 -3.25
N ILE A 129 8.25 10.05 -2.44
CA ILE A 129 7.92 10.51 -1.08
C ILE A 129 9.12 10.49 -0.16
N LEU A 130 9.87 9.39 -0.13
CA LEU A 130 11.08 9.27 0.67
C LEU A 130 12.07 10.40 0.39
N ARG A 131 12.34 10.71 -0.89
CA ARG A 131 13.29 11.77 -1.27
C ARG A 131 12.86 13.14 -0.79
N HIS A 132 11.57 13.42 -0.83
CA HIS A 132 11.03 14.68 -0.30
C HIS A 132 11.14 14.72 1.22
N LEU A 133 10.64 13.70 1.92
CA LEU A 133 10.61 13.64 3.38
C LEU A 133 12.01 13.76 4.02
N VAL A 134 13.02 13.10 3.43
CA VAL A 134 14.41 13.18 3.91
C VAL A 134 14.95 14.61 3.87
N ARG A 135 14.62 15.36 2.82
CA ARG A 135 15.02 16.78 2.71
C ARG A 135 14.19 17.68 3.61
N HIS A 136 12.88 17.44 3.64
CA HIS A 136 11.92 18.25 4.39
C HIS A 136 12.18 18.22 5.90
N PHE A 137 12.55 17.05 6.43
CA PHE A 137 12.85 16.86 7.85
C PHE A 137 14.35 16.79 8.16
N GLU A 138 15.22 17.34 7.31
CA GLU A 138 16.65 17.39 7.58
C GLU A 138 16.93 18.09 8.93
N GLY A 139 17.67 17.42 9.82
CA GLY A 139 17.93 17.91 11.19
C GLY A 139 16.77 17.74 12.18
N THR A 140 15.62 17.20 11.78
CA THR A 140 14.47 16.92 12.66
C THR A 140 14.39 15.43 12.98
N PRO A 141 14.27 15.02 14.26
CA PRO A 141 14.24 13.61 14.65
C PRO A 141 12.86 12.98 14.38
N VAL A 142 12.60 12.59 13.13
CA VAL A 142 11.34 11.92 12.70
C VAL A 142 11.50 10.42 12.41
N GLY A 143 12.63 9.84 12.80
CA GLY A 143 12.95 8.43 12.53
C GLY A 143 13.72 8.22 11.22
N ARG A 144 13.74 6.98 10.73
CA ARG A 144 14.57 6.57 9.59
C ARG A 144 13.80 6.44 8.28
N PHE A 145 12.48 6.63 8.32
CA PHE A 145 11.58 6.37 7.19
C PHE A 145 11.62 4.89 6.79
N ALA A 146 11.66 3.99 7.78
CA ALA A 146 11.76 2.54 7.59
C ALA A 146 10.71 2.03 6.62
N PHE A 147 9.45 2.48 6.72
CA PHE A 147 8.38 2.08 5.82
C PHE A 147 8.64 2.48 4.36
N PHE A 148 9.04 3.73 4.13
CA PHE A 148 9.35 4.22 2.78
C PHE A 148 10.66 3.67 2.22
N ARG A 149 11.53 3.12 3.07
CA ARG A 149 12.76 2.41 2.70
C ARG A 149 12.56 0.90 2.55
N ALA A 150 11.32 0.41 2.61
CA ALA A 150 11.03 -1.00 2.37
C ALA A 150 11.73 -1.48 1.09
N TYR A 151 12.36 -2.67 1.17
CA TYR A 151 13.18 -3.30 0.12
C TYR A 151 14.48 -2.58 -0.26
N GLY A 152 14.74 -1.36 0.19
CA GLY A 152 15.96 -0.63 -0.14
C GLY A 152 16.18 -0.51 -1.66
N GLU A 153 17.30 -1.04 -2.16
CA GLU A 153 17.61 -1.04 -3.60
C GLU A 153 16.75 -2.04 -4.40
N ASP A 154 16.07 -2.97 -3.72
CA ASP A 154 15.29 -4.03 -4.34
C ASP A 154 13.84 -3.65 -4.64
N VAL A 155 13.42 -2.39 -4.48
CA VAL A 155 12.02 -1.96 -4.78
C VAL A 155 11.60 -2.34 -6.21
N GLY A 156 12.45 -2.07 -7.20
CA GLY A 156 12.20 -2.45 -8.60
C GLY A 156 12.14 -3.97 -8.82
N PRO A 157 13.17 -4.72 -8.40
CA PRO A 157 13.15 -6.19 -8.40
C PRO A 157 11.94 -6.82 -7.70
N MET A 158 11.52 -6.29 -6.54
CA MET A 158 10.37 -6.77 -5.77
C MET A 158 9.05 -6.52 -6.52
N TRP A 159 8.92 -5.37 -7.18
CA TRP A 159 7.77 -5.07 -8.04
C TRP A 159 7.72 -5.98 -9.26
N LYS A 160 8.86 -6.18 -9.94
CA LYS A 160 8.94 -7.06 -11.12
C LYS A 160 8.58 -8.50 -10.75
N SER A 161 9.19 -9.03 -9.70
CA SER A 161 8.92 -10.40 -9.24
C SER A 161 7.47 -10.60 -8.80
N PHE A 162 6.86 -9.58 -8.17
CA PHE A 162 5.43 -9.58 -7.87
C PHE A 162 4.59 -9.65 -9.13
N GLY A 163 4.87 -8.81 -10.13
CA GLY A 163 4.13 -8.78 -11.39
C GLY A 163 4.13 -10.14 -12.09
N ASP A 164 5.29 -10.79 -12.17
CA ASP A 164 5.42 -12.12 -12.74
C ASP A 164 4.66 -13.18 -11.93
N ALA A 165 4.68 -13.09 -10.59
CA ALA A 165 3.95 -14.00 -9.72
C ALA A 165 2.43 -13.79 -9.79
N LEU A 166 1.96 -12.55 -9.89
CA LEU A 166 0.55 -12.18 -10.05
C LEU A 166 -0.05 -12.80 -11.31
N LEU A 167 0.68 -12.74 -12.43
CA LEU A 167 0.25 -13.34 -13.70
C LEU A 167 0.13 -14.87 -13.61
N ARG A 168 0.97 -15.54 -12.79
CA ARG A 168 0.87 -16.98 -12.54
C ARG A 168 -0.24 -17.34 -11.55
N ALA A 169 -0.45 -16.51 -10.53
CA ALA A 169 -1.47 -16.70 -9.50
C ALA A 169 -2.90 -16.50 -10.02
N CYS A 170 -3.08 -15.73 -11.11
CA CYS A 170 -4.37 -15.47 -11.74
C CYS A 170 -4.32 -15.73 -13.26
N PRO A 171 -4.25 -17.01 -13.69
CA PRO A 171 -4.15 -17.35 -15.10
C PRO A 171 -5.48 -17.21 -15.84
N GLU A 172 -6.61 -17.25 -15.12
CA GLU A 172 -7.95 -17.17 -15.71
C GLU A 172 -8.37 -15.72 -15.99
N PRO A 173 -8.57 -15.33 -17.26
CA PRO A 173 -8.98 -13.97 -17.62
C PRO A 173 -10.34 -13.57 -17.02
N ALA A 174 -11.22 -14.55 -16.76
CA ALA A 174 -12.53 -14.33 -16.16
C ALA A 174 -12.46 -13.77 -14.72
N LEU A 175 -11.34 -13.97 -14.02
CA LEU A 175 -11.12 -13.46 -12.67
C LEU A 175 -10.60 -12.02 -12.65
N ALA A 176 -10.06 -11.51 -13.76
CA ALA A 176 -9.48 -10.17 -13.84
C ALA A 176 -10.40 -9.04 -13.30
N PRO A 177 -11.71 -9.01 -13.60
CA PRO A 177 -12.61 -7.99 -13.05
C PRO A 177 -12.67 -8.00 -11.52
N ARG A 178 -12.54 -9.17 -10.88
CA ARG A 178 -12.53 -9.29 -9.42
C ARG A 178 -11.22 -8.79 -8.82
N VAL A 179 -10.09 -9.09 -9.45
CA VAL A 179 -8.78 -8.55 -9.06
C VAL A 179 -8.77 -7.02 -9.15
N ILE A 180 -9.30 -6.48 -10.23
CA ILE A 180 -9.43 -5.03 -10.41
C ILE A 180 -10.33 -4.42 -9.33
N ARG A 181 -11.47 -5.04 -9.03
CA ARG A 181 -12.36 -4.57 -7.94
C ARG A 181 -11.68 -4.59 -6.57
N GLY A 182 -10.90 -5.62 -6.26
CA GLY A 182 -10.13 -5.66 -5.00
C GLY A 182 -9.12 -4.51 -4.91
N ALA A 183 -8.43 -4.22 -6.00
CA ALA A 183 -7.49 -3.09 -6.06
C ALA A 183 -8.20 -1.73 -5.95
N GLN A 184 -9.34 -1.56 -6.64
CA GLN A 184 -10.18 -0.35 -6.54
C GLN A 184 -10.66 -0.11 -5.11
N ALA A 185 -11.23 -1.13 -4.46
CA ALA A 185 -11.68 -1.05 -3.07
C ALA A 185 -10.54 -0.70 -2.12
N THR A 186 -9.33 -1.22 -2.38
CA THR A 186 -8.14 -0.90 -1.58
C THR A 186 -7.73 0.56 -1.75
N PHE A 187 -7.71 1.10 -2.97
CA PHE A 187 -7.45 2.53 -3.19
C PHE A 187 -8.52 3.43 -2.55
N ASP A 188 -9.80 3.04 -2.64
CA ASP A 188 -10.89 3.80 -2.03
C ASP A 188 -10.76 3.82 -0.48
N ALA A 189 -10.30 2.73 0.13
CA ALA A 189 -9.99 2.70 1.55
C ALA A 189 -8.81 3.62 1.93
N PHE A 190 -7.76 3.66 1.10
CA PHE A 190 -6.66 4.61 1.27
C PHE A 190 -7.16 6.07 1.18
N GLU A 191 -7.96 6.38 0.16
CA GLU A 191 -8.56 7.70 -0.02
C GLU A 191 -9.40 8.10 1.21
N ALA A 192 -10.33 7.23 1.64
CA ALA A 192 -11.20 7.49 2.77
C ALA A 192 -10.39 7.76 4.05
N ARG A 193 -9.40 6.91 4.33
CA ARG A 193 -8.58 7.03 5.53
C ARG A 193 -7.72 8.31 5.53
N PHE A 194 -7.13 8.68 4.40
CA PHE A 194 -6.34 9.91 4.31
C PHE A 194 -7.19 11.17 4.39
N ARG A 195 -8.43 11.15 3.90
CA ARG A 195 -9.39 12.26 4.07
C ARG A 195 -9.77 12.49 5.53
N GLU A 196 -9.89 11.44 6.33
CA GLU A 196 -10.13 11.57 7.78
C GLU A 196 -8.98 12.29 8.47
N VAL A 197 -7.75 11.89 8.18
CA VAL A 197 -6.54 12.53 8.72
C VAL A 197 -6.42 13.99 8.27
N ALA A 198 -6.68 14.29 7.01
CA ALA A 198 -6.55 15.66 6.49
C ALA A 198 -7.58 16.66 7.08
N ARG A 199 -8.64 16.17 7.74
CA ARG A 199 -9.69 16.98 8.39
C ARG A 199 -9.49 17.12 9.90
N SER A 200 -8.56 16.36 10.48
CA SER A 200 -8.24 16.35 11.91
C SER A 200 -7.14 17.37 12.22
#